data_AF-A0AB35QCT5-F1
#
_entry.id   AF-A0AB35QCT5-F1
#
_cell.length_a   1.000
_cell.length_b   1.000
_cell.length_c   1.000
_cell.angle_alpha   90.00
_cell.angle_beta   90.00
_cell.angle_gamma   90.00
#
_symmetry.space_group_name_H-M   'P 1'
#
loop_
_entity.id
_entity.type
_entity.pdbx_description
1 polymer ?
#
loop_
_entity_poly.entity_id
_entity_poly.type
_entity_poly.pdbx_seq_one_letter_code
_entity_poly.pdbx_strand_id
1 'polypeptide(L)'
;MENHEITLQDEHHKQFKIVKVQDVRFDSNTLTHSYQWLWVFDHSSEFFPFELWDQLDNATVHQKIRLNNQVFKIIKILTKKTKLRYS
;
A
#
# COMPACT_ATOMS: atom_id res chain seq x y z
N MET A 1 11.06 3.47 8.50
CA MET A 1 10.24 2.74 7.51
C MET A 1 8.90 3.46 7.42
N GLU A 2 8.63 4.06 6.27
CA GLU A 2 7.42 4.84 6.03
C GLU A 2 6.30 3.90 5.60
N ASN A 3 5.61 3.31 6.58
CA ASN A 3 4.40 2.56 6.27
C ASN A 3 3.37 3.56 5.73
N HIS A 4 3.01 3.37 4.47
CA HIS A 4 1.96 4.11 3.80
C HIS A 4 0.68 3.29 3.96
N GLU A 5 -0.30 3.80 4.70
CA GLU A 5 -1.63 3.21 4.75
C GLU A 5 -2.55 4.02 3.84
N ILE A 6 -3.30 3.35 2.97
CA ILE A 6 -4.29 3.98 2.11
C ILE A 6 -5.65 3.36 2.41
N THR A 7 -6.67 4.20 2.57
CA THR A 7 -8.06 3.76 2.68
C THR A 7 -8.78 4.07 1.38
N LEU A 8 -9.23 3.01 0.73
CA LEU A 8 -10.05 3.01 -0.47
C LEU A 8 -11.51 2.89 -0.08
N GLN A 9 -12.40 3.50 -0.85
CA GLN A 9 -13.85 3.37 -0.71
C GLN A 9 -14.43 2.96 -2.07
N ASP A 10 -15.24 1.91 -2.11
CA ASP A 10 -15.95 1.51 -3.33
C ASP A 10 -17.25 2.30 -3.53
N GLU A 11 -17.97 1.97 -4.61
CA GLU A 11 -19.27 2.57 -4.96
C GLU A 11 -20.38 2.24 -3.96
N HIS A 12 -20.26 1.16 -3.19
CA HIS A 12 -21.18 0.78 -2.12
C HIS A 12 -20.81 1.41 -0.77
N HIS A 13 -19.92 2.39 -0.77
CA HIS A 13 -19.35 3.02 0.42
C HIS A 13 -18.56 2.08 1.36
N LYS A 14 -18.25 0.86 0.91
CA LYS A 14 -17.42 -0.09 1.65
C LYS A 14 -15.97 0.37 1.62
N GLN A 15 -15.35 0.38 2.79
CA GLN A 15 -13.98 0.85 2.97
C GLN A 15 -13.01 -0.33 3.00
N PHE A 16 -11.91 -0.20 2.27
CA PHE A 16 -10.82 -1.16 2.23
C PHE A 16 -9.55 -0.44 2.67
N LYS A 17 -8.92 -0.94 3.73
CA LYS A 17 -7.60 -0.46 4.11
C LYS A 17 -6.53 -1.34 3.50
N ILE A 18 -5.56 -0.72 2.87
CA ILE A 18 -4.36 -1.34 2.35
C ILE A 18 -3.13 -0.67 2.96
N VAL A 19 -2.07 -1.44 3.12
CA VAL A 19 -0.84 -1.00 3.77
C VAL A 19 0.35 -1.40 2.90
N LYS A 20 1.33 -0.50 2.82
CA LYS A 20 2.60 -0.78 2.15
C LYS A 20 3.56 -1.42 3.15
N VAL A 21 3.97 -2.64 2.87
CA VAL A 21 4.88 -3.45 3.69
C VAL A 21 6.17 -3.71 2.95
N GLN A 22 7.28 -3.83 3.67
CA GLN A 22 8.58 -4.20 3.11
C GLN A 22 8.82 -5.68 3.38
N ASP A 23 8.85 -6.49 2.32
CA ASP A 23 9.27 -7.88 2.38
C ASP A 23 10.79 -7.95 2.21
N VAL A 24 11.43 -8.86 2.94
CA VAL A 24 12.87 -9.11 2.86
C VAL A 24 13.06 -10.57 2.53
N ARG A 25 13.64 -10.84 1.36
CA ARG A 25 14.04 -12.19 0.96
C ARG A 25 15.54 -12.30 1.04
N PHE A 26 16.00 -13.31 1.77
CA PHE A 26 17.40 -13.71 1.74
C PHE A 26 17.61 -14.68 0.59
N ASP A 27 18.49 -14.32 -0.34
CA ASP A 27 18.93 -15.23 -1.38
C ASP A 27 20.16 -15.99 -0.88
N SER A 28 20.02 -17.31 -0.68
CA SER A 28 21.10 -18.14 -0.16
C SER A 28 22.20 -18.42 -1.18
N ASN A 29 21.95 -18.19 -2.48
CA ASN A 29 22.93 -18.42 -3.54
C ASN A 29 23.87 -17.21 -3.68
N THR A 30 23.34 -16.00 -3.56
CA THR A 30 24.13 -14.76 -3.66
C THR A 30 24.51 -14.18 -2.29
N LEU A 31 23.99 -14.75 -1.18
CA LEU A 31 24.14 -14.25 0.19
C LEU A 31 23.68 -12.79 0.35
N THR A 32 22.70 -12.36 -0.46
CA THR A 32 22.19 -10.99 -0.47
C THR A 32 20.76 -10.89 0.03
N HIS A 33 20.42 -9.77 0.67
CA HIS A 33 19.05 -9.41 0.96
C HIS A 33 18.43 -8.64 -0.21
N SER A 34 17.30 -9.12 -0.69
CA SER A 34 16.43 -8.41 -1.62
C SER A 34 15.27 -7.80 -0.85
N TYR A 35 15.07 -6.50 -1.03
CA TYR A 35 13.98 -5.75 -0.39
C TYR A 35 12.92 -5.45 -1.44
N GLN A 36 11.68 -5.85 -1.18
CA GLN A 36 10.56 -5.56 -2.06
C GLN A 36 9.43 -4.89 -1.28
N TRP A 37 8.91 -3.79 -1.81
CA TRP A 37 7.71 -3.17 -1.27
C TRP A 37 6.46 -3.79 -1.88
N LEU A 38 5.52 -4.17 -1.02
CA LEU A 38 4.28 -4.83 -1.41
C LEU A 38 3.10 -4.04 -0.83
N TRP A 39 2.04 -3.89 -1.60
CA TRP A 39 0.76 -3.41 -1.07
C TRP A 39 -0.10 -4.61 -0.70
N VAL A 40 -0.60 -4.65 0.54
CA VAL A 40 -1.43 -5.73 1.06
C VAL A 40 -2.68 -5.19 1.73
N PHE A 41 -3.75 -5.97 1.76
CA PHE A 41 -4.94 -5.65 2.55
C PHE A 41 -4.65 -5.75 4.05
N ASP A 42 -5.06 -4.75 4.82
CA ASP A 42 -4.82 -4.68 6.27
C ASP A 42 -5.46 -5.85 7.04
N HIS A 43 -6.63 -6.31 6.59
CA HIS A 43 -7.43 -7.30 7.31
C HIS A 43 -7.09 -8.75 6.97
N SER A 44 -6.66 -9.03 5.73
CA SER A 44 -6.37 -10.40 5.26
C SER A 44 -4.90 -10.64 4.98
N SER A 45 -4.07 -9.59 4.97
CA SER A 45 -2.67 -9.63 4.49
C SER A 45 -2.53 -10.18 3.07
N GLU A 46 -3.62 -10.24 2.30
CA GLU A 46 -3.58 -10.65 0.90
C GLU A 46 -2.95 -9.55 0.04
N PHE A 47 -2.24 -9.97 -1.00
CA PHE A 47 -1.64 -9.04 -1.95
C PHE A 47 -2.71 -8.21 -2.65
N PHE A 48 -2.53 -6.89 -2.61
CA PHE A 48 -3.31 -5.99 -3.45
C PHE A 48 -2.83 -6.12 -4.90
N PRO A 49 -3.71 -5.96 -5.91
CA PRO A 49 -3.33 -6.07 -7.32
C PRO A 49 -2.14 -5.19 -7.70
N PHE A 50 -1.07 -5.82 -8.21
CA PHE A 50 0.21 -5.17 -8.52
C PHE A 50 0.10 -4.10 -9.62
N GLU A 51 -0.88 -4.23 -10.51
CA GLU A 51 -1.19 -3.27 -11.58
C GLU A 51 -1.51 -1.87 -11.03
N LEU A 52 -1.99 -1.79 -9.79
CA LEU A 52 -2.33 -0.52 -9.14
C LEU A 52 -1.24 0.03 -8.25
N TRP A 53 -0.14 -0.70 -8.03
CA TRP A 53 0.88 -0.29 -7.04
C TRP A 53 1.53 1.04 -7.40
N ASP A 54 1.83 1.28 -8.68
CA ASP A 54 2.40 2.55 -9.14
C ASP A 54 1.45 3.75 -8.89
N GLN A 55 0.15 3.54 -9.13
CA GLN A 55 -0.88 4.53 -8.86
C GLN A 55 -1.07 4.78 -7.36
N LEU A 56 -0.88 3.75 -6.53
CA LEU A 56 -0.95 3.86 -5.08
C LEU A 56 0.27 4.55 -4.49
N ASP A 57 1.45 4.35 -5.07
CA ASP A 57 2.68 5.03 -4.67
C ASP A 57 2.60 6.55 -4.88
N ASN A 58 1.93 6.98 -5.95
CA ASN A 58 1.72 8.40 -6.29
C ASN A 58 0.30 8.89 -5.97
N ALA A 59 -0.44 8.14 -5.14
CA ALA A 59 -1.84 8.41 -4.87
C ALA A 59 -2.08 9.74 -4.16
N THR A 60 -3.20 10.39 -4.50
CA THR A 60 -3.70 11.58 -3.80
C THR A 60 -5.08 11.33 -3.19
N VAL A 61 -5.40 12.05 -2.11
CA VAL A 61 -6.74 11.98 -1.50
C VAL A 61 -7.78 12.46 -2.52
N HIS A 62 -8.91 11.75 -2.58
CA HIS A 62 -10.00 11.89 -3.55
C HIS A 62 -9.73 11.39 -4.97
N GLN A 63 -8.53 10.89 -5.26
CA GLN A 63 -8.25 10.21 -6.52
C GLN A 63 -9.14 8.98 -6.67
N LYS A 64 -9.58 8.71 -7.91
CA LYS A 64 -10.32 7.50 -8.26
C LYS A 64 -9.36 6.54 -8.96
N ILE A 65 -9.32 5.31 -8.48
CA ILE A 65 -8.54 4.20 -9.02
C ILE A 65 -9.53 3.19 -9.59
N ARG A 66 -9.25 2.62 -10.76
CA ARG A 66 -10.12 1.64 -11.38
C ARG A 66 -9.38 0.30 -11.46
N LEU A 67 -10.00 -0.74 -10.92
CA LEU A 67 -9.55 -2.11 -11.07
C LEU A 67 -10.65 -2.88 -11.78
N ASN A 68 -10.38 -3.35 -13.00
CA ASN A 68 -11.36 -4.04 -13.83
C ASN A 68 -12.66 -3.21 -13.93
N ASN A 69 -13.77 -3.74 -13.40
CA ASN A 69 -15.09 -3.11 -13.42
C ASN A 69 -15.46 -2.41 -12.10
N GLN A 70 -14.52 -2.27 -11.17
CA GLN A 70 -14.72 -1.60 -9.88
C GLN A 70 -13.94 -0.29 -9.83
N VAL A 71 -14.58 0.73 -9.26
CA VAL A 71 -13.98 2.05 -9.01
C VAL A 71 -13.82 2.22 -7.50
N PHE A 72 -12.60 2.56 -7.10
CA PHE A 72 -12.24 2.88 -5.73
C PHE A 72 -11.88 4.35 -5.63
N LYS A 73 -12.45 5.06 -4.67
CA LYS A 73 -12.04 6.42 -4.31
C LYS A 73 -11.09 6.37 -3.12
N ILE A 74 -9.97 7.05 -3.23
CA ILE A 74 -9.06 7.24 -2.10
C ILE A 74 -9.69 8.25 -1.15
N ILE A 75 -10.01 7.84 0.07
CA ILE A 75 -10.62 8.72 1.07
C ILE A 75 -9.63 9.16 2.14
N LYS A 76 -8.54 8.41 2.32
CA LYS A 76 -7.54 8.69 3.34
C LYS A 76 -6.20 8.11 2.95
N ILE A 77 -5.15 8.89 3.13
CA ILE A 77 -3.76 8.45 3.02
C ILE A 77 -3.08 8.81 4.34
N LEU A 78 -2.52 7.82 5.02
CA LEU A 78 -1.71 7.99 6.21
C LEU A 78 -0.28 7.65 5.84
N THR A 79 0.54 8.69 5.69
CA THR A 79 1.99 8.54 5.66
C THR A 79 2.47 8.60 7.11
N LYS A 80 2.97 7.48 7.66
CA LYS A 80 3.74 7.56 8.90
C LYS A 80 5.08 8.23 8.56
N LYS A 81 5.08 9.57 8.55
CA LYS A 81 6.32 10.33 8.76
C LYS A 81 6.87 9.83 10.07
N THR A 82 7.99 9.12 10.01
CA THR A 82 8.82 8.92 11.20
C THR A 82 9.20 10.34 11.62
N LYS A 83 8.45 10.94 12.56
CA LYS A 83 8.99 12.01 13.38
C LYS A 83 10.12 11.35 14.14
N LEU A 84 11.30 11.31 13.54
CA LEU A 84 12.57 11.18 14.25
C LEU A 84 12.60 12.38 15.20
N ARG A 85 12.02 12.21 16.39
CA ARG A 85 12.36 13.04 17.53
C ARG A 85 13.75 12.58 17.94
N TYR A 86 14.77 13.28 17.44
CA TYR A 86 16.04 13.33 18.14
C TYR A 86 15.74 13.86 19.55
N SER A 87 16.00 13.04 20.56
CA SER A 87 16.16 13.51 21.95
C SER A 87 17.58 13.97 22.14
#